data_AF-A0A922YRG7-F1
#
_entry.id   AF-A0A922YRG7-F1
#
_cell.length_a   1.000
_cell.length_b   1.000
_cell.length_c   1.000
_cell.angle_alpha   90.00
_cell.angle_beta   90.00
_cell.angle_gamma   90.00
#
_symmetry.space_group_name_H-M   'P 1'
#
loop_
_entity.id
_entity.type
_entity.pdbx_description
1 polymer ?
#
loop_
_entity_poly.entity_id
_entity_poly.type
_entity_poly.pdbx_seq_one_letter_code
_entity_poly.pdbx_strand_id
1 'polypeptide(L)'
;MLVLLLALGTLWFTWLMRFPWHLEGFDPARAAQLTPEKRAAYEQELFSEVLHWFDPTTRYPTWEPNYYLPREQRWLEMANDGFELAHIALRVVQPSAGVKYNAGPAFKRLEELAEQGDQGAMCMMQSIRLIASPRDVTPQVIERARHWMVKGAELGHPQCVRMLGGRLLVGSDGQPQDTQRGKALIFQSIQKGYVHSVGVMALHYEEKGLLDAADVRRLYCWEIWGAKVYQAMEPMKSVLYTINQDAPVEKRAEFLDQLNALRDWDPAVEECVALSQGE
;
A
#
# COMPACT_ATOMS: atom_id res chain seq x y z
N MET A 1 39.65 -34.12 21.28
CA MET A 1 38.86 -33.83 20.06
C MET A 1 37.39 -34.20 20.30
N LEU A 2 36.74 -33.58 21.30
CA LEU A 2 35.33 -33.86 21.64
C LEU A 2 34.65 -32.71 22.42
N VAL A 3 35.13 -31.47 22.24
CA VAL A 3 34.56 -30.27 22.90
C VAL A 3 34.04 -29.24 21.88
N LEU A 4 34.30 -29.44 20.58
CA LEU A 4 33.93 -28.48 19.53
C LEU A 4 32.59 -28.77 18.82
N LEU A 5 31.91 -29.88 19.13
CA LEU A 5 30.64 -30.25 18.48
C LEU A 5 29.38 -29.79 19.25
N LEU A 6 29.51 -29.35 20.51
CA LEU A 6 28.36 -28.91 21.31
C LEU A 6 28.03 -27.42 21.15
N ALA A 7 28.97 -26.59 20.66
CA ALA A 7 28.75 -25.15 20.47
C ALA A 7 28.00 -24.81 19.16
N LEU A 8 28.04 -25.69 18.16
CA LEU A 8 27.33 -25.48 16.88
C LEU A 8 25.86 -25.92 16.95
N GLY A 9 25.53 -26.89 17.83
CA GLY A 9 24.16 -27.35 18.02
C GLY A 9 23.26 -26.31 18.70
N THR A 10 23.78 -25.51 19.64
CA THR A 10 23.00 -24.52 20.39
C THR A 10 22.73 -23.24 19.61
N LEU A 11 23.62 -22.86 18.67
CA LEU A 11 23.41 -21.71 17.77
C LEU A 11 22.33 -22.00 16.71
N TRP A 12 22.24 -23.25 16.23
CA TRP A 12 21.17 -23.66 15.31
C TRP A 12 19.82 -23.84 16.02
N PHE A 13 19.83 -24.34 17.27
CA PHE A 13 18.61 -24.54 18.05
C PHE A 13 17.97 -23.23 18.54
N THR A 14 18.77 -22.20 18.83
CA THR A 14 18.27 -20.87 19.23
C THR A 14 17.66 -20.09 18.08
N TRP A 15 18.05 -20.39 16.83
CA TRP A 15 17.45 -19.78 15.64
C TRP A 15 16.06 -20.39 15.32
N LEU A 16 15.89 -21.69 15.57
CA LEU A 16 14.61 -22.41 15.34
C LEU A 16 13.61 -22.29 16.50
N MET A 17 14.02 -21.81 17.68
CA MET A 17 13.17 -21.63 18.88
C MET A 17 12.85 -20.15 19.17
N ARG A 18 12.64 -19.32 18.14
CA ARG A 18 12.00 -18.00 18.30
C ARG A 18 10.48 -18.11 18.16
N PHE A 19 9.84 -18.70 19.16
CA PHE A 19 8.46 -18.39 19.52
C PHE A 19 8.41 -18.13 21.03
N PRO A 20 7.88 -16.99 21.50
CA PRO A 20 7.15 -15.97 20.75
C PRO A 20 8.08 -14.91 20.15
N TRP A 21 7.64 -14.30 19.07
CA TRP A 21 8.21 -13.10 18.49
C TRP A 21 8.36 -12.02 19.59
N HIS A 22 9.60 -11.69 19.97
CA HIS A 22 9.89 -10.64 20.94
C HIS A 22 10.44 -9.43 20.18
N LEU A 23 9.55 -8.61 19.61
CA LEU A 23 9.93 -7.29 19.16
C LEU A 23 10.34 -6.46 20.37
N GLU A 24 11.60 -6.02 20.37
CA GLU A 24 12.14 -5.15 21.40
C GLU A 24 11.32 -3.86 21.54
N GLY A 25 11.39 -3.24 22.72
CA GLY A 25 10.77 -1.94 22.93
C GLY A 25 11.33 -0.91 21.95
N PHE A 26 10.49 0.03 21.52
CA PHE A 26 10.94 1.13 20.67
C PHE A 26 11.91 2.02 21.44
N ASP A 27 13.05 2.34 20.83
CA ASP A 27 14.08 3.21 21.41
C ASP A 27 13.93 4.65 20.88
N PRO A 28 13.35 5.59 21.66
CA PRO A 28 13.14 6.96 21.21
C PRO A 28 14.46 7.72 20.97
N ALA A 29 15.58 7.28 21.55
CA ALA A 29 16.87 7.90 21.30
C ALA A 29 17.35 7.67 19.87
N ARG A 30 16.97 6.54 19.25
CA ARG A 30 17.26 6.27 17.83
C ARG A 30 16.37 7.09 16.91
N ALA A 31 15.11 7.29 17.29
CA ALA A 31 14.20 8.16 16.55
C ALA A 31 14.75 9.58 16.40
N ALA A 32 15.36 10.11 17.47
CA ALA A 32 16.00 11.43 17.46
C ALA A 32 17.25 11.52 16.55
N GLN A 33 17.84 10.39 16.16
CA GLN A 33 19.00 10.32 15.27
C GLN A 33 18.60 10.10 13.80
N LEU A 34 17.34 9.79 13.53
CA LEU A 34 16.85 9.54 12.18
C LEU A 34 16.71 10.86 11.41
N THR A 35 17.54 11.04 10.38
CA THR A 35 17.47 12.23 9.51
C THR A 35 16.11 12.35 8.83
N PRO A 36 15.58 13.56 8.60
CA PRO A 36 14.31 13.77 7.90
C PRO A 36 14.22 13.06 6.53
N GLU A 37 15.31 13.03 5.77
CA GLU A 37 15.38 12.41 4.44
C GLU A 37 15.21 10.89 4.54
N LYS A 38 15.95 10.25 5.47
CA LYS A 38 15.82 8.81 5.73
C LYS A 38 14.45 8.44 6.27
N ARG A 39 13.88 9.28 7.16
CA ARG A 39 12.50 9.11 7.66
C ARG A 39 11.49 9.14 6.51
N ALA A 40 11.58 10.13 5.61
CA ALA A 40 10.68 10.26 4.46
C ALA A 40 10.80 9.07 3.50
N ALA A 41 12.02 8.58 3.24
CA ALA A 41 12.24 7.40 2.40
C ALA A 41 11.62 6.13 3.03
N TYR A 42 11.80 5.92 4.35
CA TYR A 42 11.17 4.81 5.06
C TYR A 42 9.66 4.92 5.11
N GLU A 43 9.12 6.12 5.25
CA GLU A 43 7.68 6.36 5.22
C GLU A 43 7.07 6.02 3.88
N GLN A 44 7.68 6.47 2.78
CA GLN A 44 7.25 6.10 1.43
C GLN A 44 7.29 4.58 1.24
N GLU A 45 8.41 3.94 1.59
CA GLU A 45 8.57 2.49 1.45
C GLU A 45 7.55 1.70 2.28
N LEU A 46 7.35 2.08 3.54
CA LEU A 46 6.39 1.42 4.43
C LEU A 46 4.97 1.57 3.89
N PHE A 47 4.56 2.76 3.47
CA PHE A 47 3.21 2.98 2.96
C PHE A 47 2.91 2.24 1.66
N SER A 48 3.91 2.01 0.81
CA SER A 48 3.74 1.18 -0.38
C SER A 48 3.46 -0.29 -0.06
N GLU A 49 3.92 -0.79 1.09
CA GLU A 49 3.90 -2.22 1.41
C GLU A 49 2.92 -2.59 2.53
N VAL A 50 2.52 -1.63 3.39
CA VAL A 50 1.78 -1.93 4.62
C VAL A 50 0.38 -2.50 4.37
N LEU A 51 -0.32 -2.05 3.34
CA LEU A 51 -1.63 -2.60 3.00
C LEU A 51 -1.54 -3.98 2.36
N HIS A 52 -0.38 -4.29 1.76
CA HIS A 52 -0.10 -5.56 1.11
C HIS A 52 0.70 -6.49 2.02
N TRP A 53 0.77 -6.23 3.34
CA TRP A 53 1.76 -6.78 4.28
C TRP A 53 1.99 -8.31 4.24
N PHE A 54 1.00 -9.08 3.78
CA PHE A 54 1.06 -10.55 3.62
C PHE A 54 0.91 -11.01 2.16
N ASP A 55 0.58 -10.10 1.25
CA ASP A 55 0.39 -10.35 -0.18
C ASP A 55 1.69 -10.05 -0.95
N PRO A 56 1.96 -10.76 -2.06
CA PRO A 56 3.13 -10.50 -2.89
C PRO A 56 3.11 -9.09 -3.51
N THR A 57 4.29 -8.52 -3.70
CA THR A 57 4.49 -7.26 -4.44
C THR A 57 5.72 -7.42 -5.32
N THR A 58 5.96 -6.50 -6.26
CA THR A 58 7.18 -6.55 -7.08
C THR A 58 8.45 -6.48 -6.21
N ARG A 59 8.38 -5.81 -5.05
CA ARG A 59 9.47 -5.76 -4.07
C ARG A 59 9.67 -7.09 -3.34
N TYR A 60 8.59 -7.84 -3.09
CA TYR A 60 8.60 -9.09 -2.33
C TYR A 60 7.87 -10.21 -3.11
N PRO A 61 8.53 -10.81 -4.11
CA PRO A 61 7.90 -11.71 -5.06
C PRO A 61 7.72 -13.16 -4.58
N THR A 62 6.67 -13.85 -5.04
CA THR A 62 6.35 -15.24 -4.65
C THR A 62 7.37 -16.30 -5.09
N TRP A 63 8.15 -16.02 -6.14
CA TRP A 63 9.17 -16.97 -6.63
C TRP A 63 10.41 -17.03 -5.72
N GLU A 64 10.52 -16.15 -4.74
CA GLU A 64 11.52 -16.25 -3.67
C GLU A 64 11.00 -17.13 -2.52
N PRO A 65 11.73 -18.18 -2.11
CA PRO A 65 11.40 -18.94 -0.92
C PRO A 65 11.26 -18.02 0.30
N ASN A 66 10.13 -18.11 1.01
CA ASN A 66 9.80 -17.24 2.15
C ASN A 66 9.70 -15.73 1.81
N TYR A 67 9.04 -15.37 0.70
CA TYR A 67 8.87 -13.97 0.24
C TYR A 67 8.39 -12.96 1.31
N TYR A 68 7.76 -13.42 2.39
CA TYR A 68 7.36 -12.61 3.54
C TYR A 68 8.49 -12.27 4.53
N LEU A 69 9.56 -13.08 4.61
CA LEU A 69 10.68 -12.88 5.54
C LEU A 69 11.48 -11.60 5.22
N PRO A 70 11.88 -11.32 3.96
CA PRO A 70 12.62 -10.10 3.65
C PRO A 70 11.87 -8.82 4.04
N ARG A 71 10.53 -8.82 3.92
CA ARG A 71 9.71 -7.67 4.32
C ARG A 71 9.74 -7.44 5.81
N GLU A 72 9.53 -8.49 6.60
CA GLU A 72 9.60 -8.35 8.05
C GLU A 72 10.99 -7.91 8.51
N GLN A 73 12.05 -8.48 7.93
CA GLN A 73 13.43 -8.06 8.19
C GLN A 73 13.63 -6.58 7.86
N ARG A 74 13.13 -6.13 6.71
CA ARG A 74 13.23 -4.73 6.30
C ARG A 74 12.50 -3.78 7.24
N TRP A 75 11.31 -4.16 7.71
CA TRP A 75 10.58 -3.35 8.71
C TRP A 75 11.26 -3.36 10.07
N LEU A 76 11.90 -4.47 10.45
CA LEU A 76 12.71 -4.55 11.68
C LEU A 76 13.93 -3.64 11.59
N GLU A 77 14.61 -3.58 10.43
CA GLU A 77 15.70 -2.63 10.18
C GLU A 77 15.23 -1.18 10.35
N MET A 78 14.12 -0.82 9.71
CA MET A 78 13.55 0.53 9.84
C MET A 78 13.23 0.86 11.31
N ALA A 79 12.59 -0.06 12.03
CA ALA A 79 12.28 0.12 13.45
C ALA A 79 13.55 0.26 14.30
N ASN A 80 14.57 -0.55 14.02
CA ASN A 80 15.86 -0.51 14.71
C ASN A 80 16.64 0.77 14.43
N ASP A 81 16.46 1.39 13.27
CA ASP A 81 16.99 2.70 12.92
C ASP A 81 16.23 3.86 13.59
N GLY A 82 15.13 3.58 14.31
CA GLY A 82 14.33 4.58 15.00
C GLY A 82 13.09 5.04 14.23
N PHE A 83 12.67 4.35 13.17
CA PHE A 83 11.42 4.68 12.48
C PHE A 83 10.21 4.07 13.19
N GLU A 84 9.54 4.91 13.99
CA GLU A 84 8.47 4.46 14.88
C GLU A 84 7.27 3.84 14.15
N LEU A 85 6.90 4.33 12.97
CA LEU A 85 5.76 3.79 12.22
C LEU A 85 5.97 2.35 11.77
N ALA A 86 7.21 1.94 11.46
CA ALA A 86 7.53 0.54 11.17
C ALA A 86 7.45 -0.32 12.43
N HIS A 87 7.92 0.19 13.57
CA HIS A 87 7.75 -0.49 14.87
C HIS A 87 6.28 -0.71 15.19
N ILE A 88 5.46 0.34 15.04
CA ILE A 88 4.00 0.28 15.24
C ILE A 88 3.36 -0.76 14.29
N ALA A 89 3.71 -0.76 13.00
CA ALA A 89 3.19 -1.74 12.05
C ALA A 89 3.51 -3.18 12.48
N LEU A 90 4.76 -3.44 12.89
CA LEU A 90 5.19 -4.74 13.40
C LEU A 90 4.46 -5.14 14.69
N ARG A 91 4.11 -4.18 15.57
CA ARG A 91 3.29 -4.44 16.76
C ARG A 91 1.84 -4.83 16.42
N VAL A 92 1.39 -4.62 15.20
CA VAL A 92 0.05 -4.98 14.71
C VAL A 92 0.09 -6.25 13.86
N VAL A 93 1.11 -6.42 13.01
CA VAL A 93 1.22 -7.57 12.11
C VAL A 93 2.62 -8.17 12.11
N GLN A 94 2.70 -9.48 11.96
CA GLN A 94 3.92 -10.22 11.70
C GLN A 94 3.87 -10.79 10.27
N PRO A 95 4.46 -10.12 9.26
CA PRO A 95 4.41 -10.56 7.87
C PRO A 95 4.81 -12.01 7.68
N SER A 96 5.88 -12.46 8.35
CA SER A 96 6.43 -13.80 8.13
C SER A 96 5.57 -14.95 8.64
N ALA A 97 4.71 -14.68 9.62
CA ALA A 97 3.84 -15.67 10.21
C ALA A 97 2.36 -15.47 9.82
N GLY A 98 2.03 -14.39 9.10
CA GLY A 98 0.64 -14.02 8.82
C GLY A 98 -0.18 -13.70 10.07
N VAL A 99 0.48 -13.34 11.18
CA VAL A 99 -0.19 -13.14 12.49
C VAL A 99 -0.57 -11.69 12.67
N LYS A 100 -1.77 -11.45 13.21
CA LYS A 100 -2.25 -10.13 13.66
C LYS A 100 -2.29 -10.08 15.18
N TYR A 101 -1.70 -9.05 15.76
CA TYR A 101 -1.72 -8.75 17.19
C TYR A 101 -2.79 -7.70 17.52
N ASN A 102 -2.96 -7.42 18.82
CA ASN A 102 -3.88 -6.40 19.30
C ASN A 102 -3.45 -5.00 18.82
N ALA A 103 -4.28 -4.38 17.98
CA ALA A 103 -4.00 -3.04 17.43
C ALA A 103 -4.33 -1.87 18.39
N GLY A 104 -4.98 -2.12 19.52
CA GLY A 104 -5.39 -1.06 20.47
C GLY A 104 -4.25 -0.13 20.91
N PRO A 105 -3.10 -0.65 21.37
CA PRO A 105 -1.94 0.18 21.71
C PRO A 105 -1.39 0.98 20.52
N ALA A 106 -1.44 0.42 19.31
CA ALA A 106 -1.01 1.11 18.09
C ALA A 106 -1.92 2.31 17.78
N PHE A 107 -3.25 2.15 17.87
CA PHE A 107 -4.17 3.28 17.66
C PHE A 107 -3.93 4.41 18.66
N LYS A 108 -3.76 4.08 19.95
CA LYS A 108 -3.45 5.08 20.97
C LYS A 108 -2.16 5.84 20.65
N ARG A 109 -1.08 5.11 20.31
CA ARG A 109 0.20 5.71 20.02
C ARG A 109 0.18 6.57 18.75
N LEU A 110 -0.53 6.13 17.72
CA LEU A 110 -0.70 6.91 16.49
C LEU A 110 -1.50 8.19 16.74
N GLU A 111 -2.51 8.17 17.60
CA GLU A 111 -3.24 9.37 17.99
C GLU A 111 -2.34 10.36 18.74
N GLU A 112 -1.52 9.90 19.70
CA GLU A 112 -0.55 10.75 20.40
C GLU A 112 0.44 11.43 19.43
N LEU A 113 0.97 10.67 18.46
CA LEU A 113 1.89 11.20 17.44
C LEU A 113 1.18 12.20 16.50
N ALA A 114 -0.05 11.90 16.10
CA ALA A 114 -0.85 12.79 15.26
C ALA A 114 -1.20 14.12 15.98
N GLU A 115 -1.49 14.06 17.28
CA GLU A 115 -1.68 15.25 18.13
C GLU A 115 -0.40 16.10 18.24
N GLN A 116 0.78 15.46 18.19
CA GLN A 116 2.08 16.13 18.12
C GLN A 116 2.42 16.67 16.72
N GLY A 117 1.57 16.45 15.73
CA GLY A 117 1.74 16.94 14.37
C GLY A 117 2.45 15.99 13.41
N ASP A 118 2.68 14.73 13.78
CA ASP A 118 3.26 13.74 12.87
C ASP A 118 2.24 13.37 11.77
N GLN A 119 2.48 13.86 10.55
CA GLN A 119 1.59 13.63 9.41
C GLN A 119 1.57 12.16 8.96
N GLY A 120 2.68 11.43 9.14
CA GLY A 120 2.75 10.00 8.85
C GLY A 120 1.84 9.21 9.77
N ALA A 121 1.83 9.53 11.07
CA ALA A 121 0.93 8.92 12.04
C ALA A 121 -0.55 9.18 11.72
N MET A 122 -0.89 10.41 11.28
CA MET A 122 -2.24 10.75 10.84
C MET A 122 -2.77 9.78 9.76
N CYS A 123 -1.92 9.43 8.79
CA CYS A 123 -2.28 8.53 7.70
C CYS A 123 -2.15 7.04 8.09
N MET A 124 -1.18 6.71 8.92
CA MET A 124 -0.93 5.35 9.38
C MET A 124 -2.10 4.80 10.20
N MET A 125 -2.83 5.65 10.93
CA MET A 125 -4.02 5.20 11.67
C MET A 125 -5.04 4.50 10.76
N GLN A 126 -5.27 5.04 9.57
CA GLN A 126 -6.17 4.45 8.59
C GLN A 126 -5.58 3.18 7.95
N SER A 127 -4.26 3.11 7.72
CA SER A 127 -3.59 1.90 7.24
C SER A 127 -3.66 0.76 8.26
N ILE A 128 -3.39 1.05 9.53
CA ILE A 128 -3.52 0.08 10.63
C ILE A 128 -4.95 -0.40 10.78
N ARG A 129 -5.94 0.50 10.69
CA ARG A 129 -7.37 0.13 10.70
C ARG A 129 -7.70 -0.91 9.63
N LEU A 130 -7.13 -0.80 8.43
CA LEU A 130 -7.41 -1.70 7.31
C LEU A 130 -6.78 -3.09 7.48
N ILE A 131 -5.62 -3.18 8.16
CA ILE A 131 -4.90 -4.45 8.33
C ILE A 131 -5.16 -5.12 9.69
N ALA A 132 -5.63 -4.38 10.69
CA ALA A 132 -5.90 -4.89 12.03
C ALA A 132 -6.98 -5.99 12.06
N SER A 133 -7.10 -6.66 13.21
CA SER A 133 -8.24 -7.54 13.45
C SER A 133 -9.52 -6.71 13.59
N PRO A 134 -10.65 -7.10 12.97
CA PRO A 134 -11.92 -6.36 13.09
C PRO A 134 -12.36 -6.15 14.54
N ARG A 135 -11.98 -7.04 15.47
CA ARG A 135 -12.31 -6.93 16.89
C ARG A 135 -11.62 -5.74 17.58
N ASP A 136 -10.50 -5.27 17.05
CA ASP A 136 -9.71 -4.16 17.59
C ASP A 136 -10.17 -2.81 17.01
N VAL A 137 -11.04 -2.82 15.98
CA VAL A 137 -11.51 -1.65 15.26
C VAL A 137 -12.90 -1.25 15.75
N THR A 138 -12.95 -0.36 16.74
CA THR A 138 -14.21 0.17 17.28
C THR A 138 -14.77 1.31 16.42
N PRO A 139 -16.05 1.69 16.56
CA PRO A 139 -16.60 2.88 15.92
C PRO A 139 -15.81 4.16 16.22
N GLN A 140 -15.27 4.30 17.43
CA GLN A 140 -14.43 5.44 17.80
C GLN A 140 -13.11 5.43 17.02
N VAL A 141 -12.46 4.27 16.86
CA VAL A 141 -11.26 4.13 16.04
C VAL A 141 -11.54 4.51 14.58
N ILE A 142 -12.68 4.07 14.03
CA ILE A 142 -13.08 4.40 12.66
C ILE A 142 -13.19 5.92 12.50
N GLU A 143 -13.90 6.58 13.41
CA GLU A 143 -14.13 8.02 13.34
C GLU A 143 -12.83 8.82 13.51
N ARG A 144 -11.96 8.41 14.44
CA ARG A 144 -10.64 9.03 14.64
C ARG A 144 -9.72 8.82 13.44
N ALA A 145 -9.67 7.61 12.87
CA ALA A 145 -8.87 7.33 11.68
C ALA A 145 -9.32 8.18 10.48
N ARG A 146 -10.65 8.34 10.31
CA ARG A 146 -11.24 9.21 9.28
C ARG A 146 -10.86 10.68 9.51
N HIS A 147 -10.99 11.18 10.74
CA HIS A 147 -10.61 12.54 11.11
C HIS A 147 -9.14 12.84 10.78
N TRP A 148 -8.23 11.99 11.24
CA TRP A 148 -6.79 12.19 11.01
C TRP A 148 -6.39 12.00 9.56
N MET A 149 -7.01 11.06 8.83
CA MET A 149 -6.79 10.92 7.39
C MET A 149 -7.17 12.20 6.62
N VAL A 150 -8.31 12.81 6.93
CA VAL A 150 -8.71 14.08 6.29
C VAL A 150 -7.70 15.18 6.62
N LYS A 151 -7.34 15.35 7.89
CA LYS A 151 -6.37 16.37 8.33
C LYS A 151 -4.99 16.18 7.70
N GLY A 152 -4.50 14.94 7.61
CA GLY A 152 -3.24 14.63 6.94
C GLY A 152 -3.30 14.89 5.43
N ALA A 153 -4.46 14.70 4.80
CA ALA A 153 -4.67 15.03 3.39
C ALA A 153 -4.67 16.56 3.17
N GLU A 154 -5.28 17.33 4.06
CA GLU A 154 -5.26 18.80 4.05
C GLU A 154 -3.84 19.36 4.21
N LEU A 155 -3.00 18.69 5.01
CA LEU A 155 -1.57 18.99 5.15
C LEU A 155 -0.73 18.48 3.96
N GLY A 156 -1.35 17.75 3.02
CA GLY A 156 -0.73 17.32 1.78
C GLY A 156 0.13 16.05 1.91
N HIS A 157 -0.02 15.28 2.99
CA HIS A 157 0.68 14.00 3.13
C HIS A 157 0.21 13.01 2.04
N PRO A 158 1.12 12.46 1.20
CA PRO A 158 0.73 11.72 0.00
C PRO A 158 -0.19 10.52 0.27
N GLN A 159 0.09 9.74 1.31
CA GLN A 159 -0.76 8.61 1.68
C GLN A 159 -2.19 9.02 2.02
N CYS A 160 -2.38 10.06 2.84
CA CYS A 160 -3.71 10.55 3.19
C CYS A 160 -4.42 11.13 1.96
N VAL A 161 -3.68 11.89 1.14
CA VAL A 161 -4.18 12.43 -0.14
C VAL A 161 -4.71 11.31 -1.03
N ARG A 162 -3.96 10.21 -1.19
CA ARG A 162 -4.42 9.00 -1.91
C ARG A 162 -5.71 8.43 -1.30
N MET A 163 -5.72 8.26 0.02
CA MET A 163 -6.85 7.66 0.73
C MET A 163 -8.13 8.50 0.63
N LEU A 164 -8.00 9.83 0.66
CA LEU A 164 -9.10 10.75 0.42
C LEU A 164 -9.54 10.70 -1.05
N GLY A 165 -8.59 10.71 -1.98
CA GLY A 165 -8.87 10.59 -3.42
C GLY A 165 -9.72 9.37 -3.74
N GLY A 166 -9.31 8.18 -3.27
CA GLY A 166 -10.07 6.95 -3.48
C GLY A 166 -11.50 6.98 -2.90
N ARG A 167 -11.70 7.64 -1.75
CA ARG A 167 -13.04 7.80 -1.17
C ARG A 167 -13.93 8.72 -1.97
N LEU A 168 -13.37 9.81 -2.52
CA LEU A 168 -14.11 10.74 -3.38
C LEU A 168 -14.49 10.10 -4.72
N LEU A 169 -13.68 9.16 -5.25
CA LEU A 169 -14.03 8.45 -6.49
C LEU A 169 -15.33 7.66 -6.37
N VAL A 170 -15.56 7.00 -5.23
CA VAL A 170 -16.71 6.09 -5.02
C VAL A 170 -17.79 6.63 -4.09
N GLY A 171 -17.54 7.76 -3.41
CA GLY A 171 -18.46 8.32 -2.42
C GLY A 171 -18.59 7.46 -1.16
N SER A 172 -17.53 7.38 -0.34
CA SER A 172 -17.51 6.53 0.87
C SER A 172 -16.90 7.22 2.10
N ASP A 173 -17.08 6.61 3.27
CA ASP A 173 -16.47 7.05 4.55
C ASP A 173 -16.78 8.53 4.89
N GLY A 174 -18.04 8.92 4.66
CA GLY A 174 -18.53 10.29 4.87
C GLY A 174 -18.06 11.32 3.85
N GLN A 175 -17.40 10.89 2.76
CA GLN A 175 -17.01 11.75 1.65
C GLN A 175 -18.01 11.56 0.49
N PRO A 176 -18.76 12.60 0.09
CA PRO A 176 -19.59 12.54 -1.12
C PRO A 176 -18.75 12.25 -2.35
N GLN A 177 -19.35 11.59 -3.35
CA GLN A 177 -18.66 11.32 -4.60
C GLN A 177 -18.30 12.63 -5.31
N ASP A 178 -17.03 12.77 -5.66
CA ASP A 178 -16.45 13.84 -6.47
C ASP A 178 -15.30 13.23 -7.28
N THR A 179 -15.64 12.65 -8.42
CA THR A 179 -14.70 11.90 -9.26
C THR A 179 -13.56 12.78 -9.77
N GLN A 180 -13.85 14.03 -10.13
CA GLN A 180 -12.84 14.96 -10.66
C GLN A 180 -11.78 15.26 -9.59
N ARG A 181 -12.22 15.64 -8.38
CA ARG A 181 -11.31 15.88 -7.26
C ARG A 181 -10.61 14.60 -6.83
N GLY A 182 -11.32 13.47 -6.80
CA GLY A 182 -10.78 12.16 -6.48
C GLY A 182 -9.57 11.81 -7.35
N LYS A 183 -9.73 11.88 -8.68
CA LYS A 183 -8.63 11.65 -9.64
C LYS A 183 -7.47 12.61 -9.42
N ALA A 184 -7.75 13.90 -9.26
CA ALA A 184 -6.72 14.91 -9.04
C ALA A 184 -5.85 14.62 -7.79
N LEU A 185 -6.47 14.19 -6.68
CA LEU A 185 -5.74 13.80 -5.48
C LEU A 185 -4.93 12.52 -5.69
N ILE A 186 -5.46 11.52 -6.40
CA ILE A 186 -4.70 10.31 -6.75
C ILE A 186 -3.46 10.67 -7.58
N PHE A 187 -3.59 11.54 -8.59
CA PHE A 187 -2.46 11.97 -9.41
C PHE A 187 -1.43 12.76 -8.59
N GLN A 188 -1.88 13.62 -7.67
CA GLN A 188 -0.99 14.33 -6.76
C GLN A 188 -0.16 13.38 -5.90
N SER A 189 -0.76 12.27 -5.43
CA SER A 189 -0.04 11.24 -4.67
C SER A 189 1.02 10.53 -5.53
N ILE A 190 0.67 10.16 -6.76
CA ILE A 190 1.59 9.52 -7.71
C ILE A 190 2.80 10.43 -8.00
N GLN A 191 2.57 11.71 -8.27
CA GLN A 191 3.63 12.70 -8.52
C GLN A 191 4.61 12.86 -7.34
N LYS A 192 4.17 12.56 -6.12
CA LYS A 192 5.02 12.56 -4.91
C LYS A 192 5.71 11.21 -4.67
N GLY A 193 5.66 10.28 -5.62
CA GLY A 193 6.34 8.98 -5.57
C GLY A 193 5.54 7.86 -4.87
N TYR A 194 4.29 8.11 -4.48
CA TYR A 194 3.43 7.10 -3.85
C TYR A 194 2.72 6.29 -4.95
N VAL A 195 3.52 5.60 -5.76
CA VAL A 195 3.10 4.89 -6.98
C VAL A 195 2.15 3.73 -6.69
N HIS A 196 2.05 3.22 -5.46
CA HIS A 196 0.98 2.33 -5.01
C HIS A 196 -0.42 2.99 -5.00
N SER A 197 -0.54 4.21 -5.52
CA SER A 197 -1.84 4.82 -5.85
C SER A 197 -2.39 4.34 -7.20
N VAL A 198 -1.57 3.75 -8.07
CA VAL A 198 -1.97 3.34 -9.44
C VAL A 198 -3.10 2.30 -9.43
N GLY A 199 -3.12 1.39 -8.45
CA GLY A 199 -4.19 0.39 -8.33
C GLY A 199 -5.57 0.99 -8.10
N VAL A 200 -5.64 2.20 -7.53
CA VAL A 200 -6.92 2.92 -7.37
C VAL A 200 -7.46 3.36 -8.73
N MET A 201 -6.58 3.74 -9.65
CA MET A 201 -6.98 4.17 -11.00
C MET A 201 -7.36 2.99 -11.88
N ALA A 202 -6.63 1.87 -11.79
CA ALA A 202 -7.00 0.62 -12.47
C ALA A 202 -8.44 0.23 -12.09
N LEU A 203 -8.71 0.05 -10.79
CA LEU A 203 -10.04 -0.26 -10.27
C LEU A 203 -11.11 0.77 -10.70
N HIS A 204 -10.78 2.06 -10.67
CA HIS A 204 -11.71 3.10 -11.10
C HIS A 204 -12.14 2.94 -12.56
N TYR A 205 -11.19 2.65 -13.47
CA TYR A 205 -11.49 2.48 -14.88
C TYR A 205 -12.14 1.13 -15.21
N GLU A 206 -11.88 0.09 -14.41
CA GLU A 206 -12.65 -1.16 -14.47
C GLU A 206 -14.11 -0.90 -14.07
N GLU A 207 -14.36 -0.29 -12.90
CA GLU A 207 -15.72 -0.03 -12.39
C GLU A 207 -16.53 0.94 -13.27
N LYS A 208 -15.86 1.90 -13.91
CA LYS A 208 -16.49 2.83 -14.86
C LYS A 208 -17.03 2.09 -16.10
N GLY A 209 -16.39 0.98 -16.50
CA GLY A 209 -16.67 0.27 -17.73
C GLY A 209 -16.07 0.94 -18.98
N LEU A 210 -16.12 0.22 -20.10
CA LEU A 210 -15.50 0.61 -21.37
C LEU A 210 -16.56 1.14 -22.35
N LEU A 211 -16.53 2.44 -22.66
CA LEU A 211 -17.46 3.06 -23.61
C LEU A 211 -16.85 3.29 -25.00
N ASP A 212 -15.53 3.51 -25.06
CA ASP A 212 -14.79 3.75 -26.30
C ASP A 212 -13.34 3.24 -26.25
N ALA A 213 -12.62 3.42 -27.37
CA ALA A 213 -11.20 3.06 -27.50
C ALA A 213 -10.28 3.79 -26.51
N ALA A 214 -10.64 5.00 -26.09
CA ALA A 214 -9.85 5.76 -25.13
C ALA A 214 -9.96 5.16 -23.72
N ASP A 215 -11.11 4.60 -23.35
CA ASP A 215 -11.26 3.82 -22.11
C ASP A 215 -10.39 2.57 -22.12
N VAL A 216 -10.35 1.83 -23.22
CA VAL A 216 -9.45 0.65 -23.38
C VAL A 216 -7.99 1.05 -23.15
N ARG A 217 -7.56 2.15 -23.78
CA ARG A 217 -6.18 2.65 -23.65
C ARG A 217 -5.86 3.10 -22.22
N ARG A 218 -6.80 3.78 -21.56
CA ARG A 218 -6.61 4.24 -20.17
C ARG A 218 -6.54 3.08 -19.20
N LEU A 219 -7.47 2.13 -19.29
CA LEU A 219 -7.45 0.94 -18.45
C LEU A 219 -6.13 0.18 -18.65
N TYR A 220 -5.72 -0.10 -19.90
CA TYR A 220 -4.44 -0.75 -20.18
C TYR A 220 -3.23 -0.03 -19.54
N CYS A 221 -3.20 1.31 -19.63
CA CYS A 221 -2.13 2.11 -19.02
C CYS A 221 -2.04 1.89 -17.51
N TRP A 222 -3.18 1.89 -16.80
CA TRP A 222 -3.22 1.68 -15.36
C TRP A 222 -2.97 0.23 -14.97
N GLU A 223 -3.42 -0.75 -15.76
CA GLU A 223 -3.12 -2.17 -15.58
C GLU A 223 -1.62 -2.47 -15.69
N ILE A 224 -0.91 -1.86 -16.65
CA ILE A 224 0.56 -1.97 -16.76
C ILE A 224 1.24 -1.53 -15.46
N TRP A 225 0.83 -0.40 -14.89
CA TRP A 225 1.39 0.08 -13.63
C TRP A 225 0.94 -0.76 -12.42
N GLY A 226 -0.29 -1.27 -12.42
CA GLY A 226 -0.75 -2.25 -11.44
C GLY A 226 0.11 -3.51 -11.43
N ALA A 227 0.41 -4.07 -12.61
CA ALA A 227 1.30 -5.21 -12.76
C ALA A 227 2.74 -4.91 -12.31
N LYS A 228 3.28 -3.73 -12.68
CA LYS A 228 4.62 -3.28 -12.26
C LYS A 228 4.77 -3.11 -10.76
N VAL A 229 3.72 -2.68 -10.05
CA VAL A 229 3.78 -2.43 -8.60
C VAL A 229 3.40 -3.66 -7.78
N TYR A 230 2.36 -4.39 -8.18
CA TYR A 230 1.71 -5.40 -7.33
C TYR A 230 1.82 -6.84 -7.84
N GLN A 231 2.51 -7.10 -8.95
CA GLN A 231 2.40 -8.39 -9.65
C GLN A 231 0.95 -8.76 -9.97
N ALA A 232 0.14 -7.74 -10.29
CA ALA A 232 -1.23 -7.94 -10.73
C ALA A 232 -1.27 -8.83 -11.99
N MET A 233 -2.49 -9.25 -12.34
CA MET A 233 -2.74 -9.97 -13.58
C MET A 233 -2.05 -9.28 -14.77
N GLU A 234 -1.57 -10.08 -15.71
CA GLU A 234 -0.96 -9.56 -16.92
C GLU A 234 -1.91 -8.57 -17.61
N PRO A 235 -1.46 -7.35 -17.99
CA PRO A 235 -2.34 -6.27 -18.40
C PRO A 235 -3.25 -6.60 -19.58
N MET A 236 -2.76 -7.33 -20.60
CA MET A 236 -3.60 -7.74 -21.72
C MET A 236 -4.74 -8.65 -21.26
N LYS A 237 -4.45 -9.61 -20.38
CA LYS A 237 -5.49 -10.48 -19.80
C LYS A 237 -6.50 -9.71 -18.96
N SER A 238 -6.03 -8.73 -18.18
CA SER A 238 -6.90 -7.90 -17.34
C SER A 238 -7.89 -7.11 -18.18
N VAL A 239 -7.40 -6.36 -19.18
CA VAL A 239 -8.26 -5.59 -20.08
C VAL A 239 -9.17 -6.50 -20.92
N LEU A 240 -8.67 -7.66 -21.38
CA LEU A 240 -9.48 -8.63 -22.10
C LEU A 240 -10.64 -9.17 -21.24
N TYR A 241 -10.41 -9.39 -19.95
CA TYR A 241 -11.46 -9.80 -19.02
C TYR A 241 -12.55 -8.74 -18.95
N THR A 242 -12.20 -7.47 -18.76
CA THR A 242 -13.15 -6.34 -18.71
C THR A 242 -13.91 -6.16 -20.03
N ILE A 243 -13.25 -6.30 -21.19
CA ILE A 243 -13.91 -6.28 -22.50
C ILE A 243 -14.99 -7.37 -22.59
N ASN A 244 -14.68 -8.58 -22.12
CA ASN A 244 -15.62 -9.71 -22.22
C ASN A 244 -16.82 -9.56 -21.28
N GLN A 245 -16.62 -8.97 -20.10
CA GLN A 245 -17.68 -8.76 -19.11
C GLN A 245 -18.57 -7.55 -19.48
N ASP A 246 -17.96 -6.40 -19.73
CA ASP A 246 -18.67 -5.12 -19.63
C ASP A 246 -18.84 -4.39 -20.96
N ALA A 247 -18.05 -4.73 -22.00
CA ALA A 247 -18.14 -4.00 -23.26
C ALA A 247 -19.43 -4.34 -24.06
N PRO A 248 -20.07 -3.34 -24.69
CA PRO A 248 -21.18 -3.55 -25.61
C PRO A 248 -20.79 -4.55 -26.70
N VAL A 249 -21.69 -5.49 -27.01
CA VAL A 249 -21.39 -6.63 -27.91
C VAL A 249 -20.87 -6.16 -29.27
N GLU A 250 -21.47 -5.11 -29.80
CA GLU A 250 -21.12 -4.46 -31.07
C GLU A 250 -19.75 -3.78 -31.05
N LYS A 251 -19.22 -3.42 -29.88
CA LYS A 251 -17.92 -2.76 -29.69
C LYS A 251 -16.78 -3.72 -29.39
N ARG A 252 -17.07 -4.97 -29.03
CA ARG A 252 -16.04 -5.94 -28.59
C ARG A 252 -14.94 -6.16 -29.61
N ALA A 253 -15.27 -6.34 -30.89
CA ALA A 253 -14.26 -6.54 -31.94
C ALA A 253 -13.33 -5.32 -32.07
N GLU A 254 -13.91 -4.11 -32.08
CA GLU A 254 -13.16 -2.84 -32.09
C GLU A 254 -12.22 -2.75 -30.88
N PHE A 255 -12.71 -3.04 -29.67
CA PHE A 255 -11.91 -2.95 -28.46
C PHE A 255 -10.78 -3.99 -28.40
N LEU A 256 -10.99 -5.19 -28.93
CA LEU A 256 -9.96 -6.21 -29.05
C LEU A 256 -8.85 -5.77 -30.01
N ASP A 257 -9.20 -5.16 -31.15
CA ASP A 257 -8.22 -4.61 -32.09
C ASP A 257 -7.42 -3.47 -31.44
N GLN A 258 -8.08 -2.58 -30.68
CA GLN A 258 -7.41 -1.53 -29.91
C GLN A 258 -6.46 -2.11 -28.87
N LEU A 259 -6.90 -3.09 -28.07
CA LEU A 259 -6.06 -3.75 -27.07
C LEU A 259 -4.83 -4.39 -27.72
N ASN A 260 -5.00 -5.11 -28.84
CA ASN A 260 -3.89 -5.73 -29.57
C ASN A 260 -2.87 -4.70 -30.08
N ALA A 261 -3.31 -3.51 -30.48
CA ALA A 261 -2.42 -2.43 -30.89
C ALA A 261 -1.57 -1.85 -29.75
N LEU A 262 -1.95 -2.09 -28.48
CA LEU A 262 -1.22 -1.63 -27.29
C LEU A 262 -0.18 -2.64 -26.79
N ARG A 263 -0.09 -3.83 -27.38
CA ARG A 263 0.73 -4.95 -26.86
C ARG A 263 2.19 -4.60 -26.56
N ASP A 264 2.80 -3.75 -27.38
CA ASP A 264 4.20 -3.35 -27.25
C ASP A 264 4.37 -1.95 -26.63
N TRP A 265 3.27 -1.33 -26.19
CA TRP A 265 3.28 0.00 -25.57
C TRP A 265 3.56 -0.13 -24.07
N ASP A 266 4.68 0.44 -23.61
CA ASP A 266 5.07 0.49 -22.21
C ASP A 266 5.06 1.95 -21.68
N PRO A 267 3.91 2.48 -21.22
CA PRO A 267 3.79 3.89 -20.86
C PRO A 267 4.50 4.26 -19.56
N ALA A 268 5.06 5.48 -19.53
CA ALA A 268 5.42 6.14 -18.29
C ALA A 268 4.17 6.47 -17.45
N VAL A 269 4.31 6.59 -16.12
CA VAL A 269 3.14 6.87 -15.26
C VAL A 269 2.56 8.26 -15.55
N GLU A 270 3.42 9.20 -15.95
CA GLU A 270 3.04 10.56 -16.35
C GLU A 270 2.17 10.55 -17.62
N GLU A 271 2.43 9.63 -18.56
CA GLU A 271 1.57 9.44 -19.73
C GLU A 271 0.19 8.93 -19.32
N CYS A 272 0.11 7.98 -18.39
CA CYS A 272 -1.17 7.50 -17.86
C CYS A 272 -1.95 8.62 -17.15
N VAL A 273 -1.27 9.42 -16.33
CA VAL A 273 -1.86 10.60 -15.69
C VAL A 273 -2.41 11.56 -16.75
N ALA A 274 -1.60 11.91 -17.76
CA ALA A 274 -2.01 12.85 -18.81
C ALA A 274 -3.22 12.34 -19.61
N LEU A 275 -3.27 11.04 -19.92
CA LEU A 275 -4.41 10.41 -20.61
C LEU A 275 -5.71 10.48 -19.80
N SER A 276 -5.61 10.47 -18.47
CA SER A 276 -6.76 10.48 -17.56
C SER A 276 -7.16 11.89 -17.06
N GLN A 277 -6.42 12.93 -17.45
CA GLN A 277 -6.76 14.33 -17.15
C GLN A 277 -7.84 14.86 -18.13
N GLY A 278 -8.77 15.67 -17.61
CA GLY A 278 -9.77 16.37 -18.44
C GLY A 278 -11.05 15.58 -18.75
N GLU A 279 -11.16 14.36 -18.22
CA GLU A 279 -12.39 13.57 -18.20
C GLU A 279 -13.25 13.83 -16.95
#